data_AF-A0A7S1FVN3-F1
#
_entry.id   AF-A0A7S1FVN3-F1
#
_cell.length_a   1.000
_cell.length_b   1.000
_cell.length_c   1.000
_cell.angle_alpha   90.00
_cell.angle_beta   90.00
_cell.angle_gamma   90.00
#
_symmetry.space_group_name_H-M   'P 1'
#
loop_
_entity.id
_entity.type
_entity.pdbx_description
1 polymer ?
#
loop_
_entity_poly.entity_id
_entity_poly.type
_entity_poly.pdbx_seq_one_letter_code
_entity_poly.pdbx_strand_id
1 'polypeptide(L)'
;MSISLSQFILRGNHESAGINRIYGFYDECKRRYSIKLWKVFSDTFNTLPVAAVVDDKILCMHGGLSPELVSLRQITELRRPADVPDVGLMCDLLWSDPDPSVMGWAENDRGVSFTFGADVVVDMLERFDLDLLVRAHQVVQDGYEFFAGRRLVTLFSAPNYCGEFDNAGGMISVDENLVCSFQILKPSSRASRFAGRVVAQHQHQQNQQRG
;
A
#
# COMPACT_ATOMS: atom_id res chain seq x y z
N MET A 1 30.76 -14.36 -3.29
CA MET A 1 29.70 -14.67 -2.29
C MET A 1 28.44 -13.97 -2.77
N SER A 2 27.45 -14.71 -3.26
CA SER A 2 26.11 -14.16 -3.51
C SER A 2 25.40 -14.08 -2.17
N ILE A 3 25.11 -12.87 -1.70
CA ILE A 3 24.26 -12.68 -0.52
C ILE A 3 22.84 -12.96 -1.00
N SER A 4 22.26 -14.09 -0.60
CA SER A 4 20.82 -14.31 -0.75
C SER A 4 20.13 -13.39 0.25
N LEU A 5 19.54 -12.30 -0.26
CA LEU A 5 18.65 -11.44 0.51
C LEU A 5 17.30 -12.15 0.62
N SER A 6 16.83 -12.36 1.85
CA SER A 6 15.59 -13.11 2.13
C SER A 6 14.41 -12.22 2.52
N GLN A 7 14.60 -10.91 2.67
CA GLN A 7 13.56 -9.98 3.11
C GLN A 7 13.63 -8.66 2.34
N PHE A 8 12.45 -8.16 1.94
CA PHE A 8 12.27 -6.93 1.20
C PHE A 8 11.11 -6.14 1.81
N ILE A 9 11.22 -4.80 1.81
CA ILE A 9 10.20 -3.88 2.31
C ILE A 9 9.97 -2.83 1.24
N LEU A 10 8.73 -2.73 0.75
CA LEU A 10 8.31 -1.64 -0.13
C LEU A 10 7.84 -0.44 0.71
N ARG A 11 7.96 0.75 0.15
CA ARG A 11 7.43 1.99 0.71
C ARG A 11 5.90 1.99 0.58
N GLY A 12 5.20 2.35 1.65
CA GLY A 12 3.79 2.74 1.60
C GLY A 12 3.62 4.25 1.73
N ASN A 13 2.39 4.73 1.62
CA ASN A 13 2.09 6.17 1.73
C ASN A 13 2.30 6.71 3.17
N HIS A 14 2.23 5.85 4.19
CA HIS A 14 2.55 6.22 5.58
C HIS A 14 4.06 6.31 5.86
N GLU A 15 4.92 5.80 4.98
CA GLU A 15 6.37 6.00 5.02
C GLU A 15 6.76 7.35 4.38
N SER A 16 5.97 8.40 4.64
CA SER A 16 6.25 9.81 4.32
C SER A 16 6.12 10.66 5.57
N ALA A 17 7.01 11.65 5.70
CA ALA A 17 7.03 12.56 6.84
C ALA A 17 5.71 13.35 6.96
N GLY A 18 5.07 13.74 5.85
CA GLY A 18 3.81 14.47 5.87
C GLY A 18 2.68 13.67 6.53
N ILE A 19 2.56 12.39 6.16
CA ILE A 19 1.49 11.50 6.63
C ILE A 19 1.75 11.04 8.06
N ASN A 20 2.92 10.46 8.33
CA ASN A 20 3.18 9.89 9.65
C ASN A 20 3.43 10.93 10.76
N ARG A 21 3.55 12.22 10.39
CA ARG A 21 3.53 13.34 11.33
C ARG A 21 2.18 13.51 12.02
N ILE A 22 1.09 13.19 11.33
CA ILE A 22 -0.29 13.41 11.77
C ILE A 22 -0.93 12.10 12.25
N TYR A 23 -0.59 10.97 11.61
CA TYR A 23 -1.18 9.66 11.91
C TYR A 23 -0.37 8.84 12.93
N GLY A 24 0.06 9.46 14.03
CA GLY A 24 0.50 8.79 15.26
C GLY A 24 1.99 8.44 15.38
N PHE A 25 2.69 8.12 14.29
CA PHE A 25 4.09 7.65 14.39
C PHE A 25 5.05 8.70 14.96
N TYR A 26 4.91 9.97 14.54
CA TYR A 26 5.68 11.07 15.11
C TYR A 26 5.45 11.21 16.62
N ASP A 27 4.19 11.19 17.05
CA ASP A 27 3.84 11.36 18.45
C ASP A 27 4.31 10.17 19.29
N GLU A 28 4.28 8.96 18.74
CA GLU A 28 4.89 7.78 19.37
C GLU A 28 6.40 7.94 19.54
N CYS A 29 7.12 8.32 18.48
CA CYS A 29 8.56 8.56 18.53
C CYS A 29 8.92 9.65 19.56
N LYS A 30 8.19 10.77 19.54
CA LYS A 30 8.37 11.90 20.47
C LYS A 30 8.11 11.46 21.92
N ARG A 31 7.06 10.69 22.17
CA ARG A 31 6.65 10.25 23.51
C ARG A 31 7.58 9.18 24.09
N ARG A 32 8.02 8.22 23.29
CA ARG A 32 8.84 7.08 23.74
C ARG A 32 10.34 7.33 23.67
N TYR A 33 10.77 8.21 22.76
CA TYR A 33 12.17 8.45 22.44
C TYR A 33 12.44 9.94 22.20
N SER A 34 12.54 10.37 20.94
CA SER A 34 12.81 11.76 20.58
C SER A 34 12.33 12.09 19.17
N ILE A 35 12.17 13.38 18.90
CA ILE A 35 11.92 13.91 17.54
C ILE A 35 13.09 13.60 16.60
N LYS A 36 14.33 13.52 17.12
CA LYS A 36 15.50 13.15 16.33
C LYS A 36 15.37 11.73 15.77
N LEU A 37 14.82 10.80 16.54
CA LEU A 37 14.59 9.43 16.08
C LEU A 37 13.58 9.39 14.92
N TRP A 38 12.48 10.15 15.02
CA TRP A 38 11.51 10.25 13.92
C TRP A 38 12.16 10.76 12.63
N LYS A 39 13.06 11.76 12.71
CA LYS A 39 13.80 12.25 11.53
C LYS A 39 14.68 11.16 10.89
N VAL A 40 15.34 10.34 11.71
CA VAL A 40 16.14 9.20 11.21
C VAL A 40 15.24 8.17 10.51
N PHE A 41 14.05 7.90 11.03
CA PHE A 41 13.06 7.06 10.34
C PHE A 41 12.62 7.70 9.02
N SER A 42 12.36 9.01 8.97
CA SER A 42 12.03 9.70 7.71
C SER A 42 13.16 9.59 6.69
N ASP A 43 14.42 9.77 7.10
CA ASP A 43 15.57 9.58 6.22
C ASP A 43 15.65 8.13 5.71
N THR A 44 15.33 7.16 6.56
CA THR A 44 15.29 5.73 6.19
C THR A 44 14.16 5.45 5.20
N PHE A 45 12.95 5.93 5.48
CA PHE A 45 11.77 5.76 4.62
C PHE A 45 11.98 6.37 3.23
N ASN A 46 12.66 7.51 3.14
CA ASN A 46 13.02 8.15 1.88
C ASN A 46 13.92 7.28 0.99
N THR A 47 14.53 6.21 1.51
CA THR A 47 15.35 5.27 0.75
C THR A 47 14.63 3.99 0.33
N LEU A 48 13.39 3.77 0.78
CA LEU A 48 12.66 2.54 0.47
C LEU A 48 12.32 2.43 -1.02
N PRO A 49 12.40 1.23 -1.62
CA PRO A 49 11.90 0.98 -2.98
C PRO A 49 10.37 1.08 -3.02
N VAL A 50 9.80 1.52 -4.14
CA VAL A 50 8.34 1.74 -4.27
C VAL A 50 7.60 0.61 -4.96
N ALA A 51 8.31 -0.26 -5.68
CA ALA A 51 7.75 -1.43 -6.33
C ALA A 51 8.77 -2.58 -6.40
N ALA A 52 8.27 -3.79 -6.63
CA ALA A 52 9.07 -4.98 -6.91
C ALA A 52 8.41 -5.80 -8.02
N VAL A 53 9.22 -6.55 -8.76
CA VAL A 53 8.73 -7.55 -9.71
C VAL A 53 9.20 -8.92 -9.23
N VAL A 54 8.27 -9.88 -9.13
CA VAL A 54 8.53 -11.27 -8.75
C VAL A 54 8.45 -12.14 -10.01
N ASP A 55 9.57 -12.81 -10.29
CA ASP A 55 9.74 -13.75 -11.42
C ASP A 55 9.26 -13.18 -12.77
N ASP A 56 9.50 -11.89 -13.00
CA ASP A 56 9.11 -11.14 -14.20
C ASP A 56 7.61 -11.18 -14.54
N LYS A 57 6.74 -11.63 -13.61
CA LYS A 57 5.30 -11.82 -13.86
C LYS A 57 4.38 -11.13 -12.86
N ILE A 58 4.83 -10.88 -11.64
CA ILE A 58 4.01 -10.24 -10.61
C ILE A 58 4.61 -8.90 -10.24
N LEU A 59 3.88 -7.82 -10.49
CA LEU A 59 4.27 -6.48 -10.08
C LEU A 59 3.62 -6.14 -8.74
N CYS A 60 4.43 -5.73 -7.77
CA CYS A 60 4.02 -5.40 -6.41
C CYS A 60 4.25 -3.92 -6.12
N MET A 61 3.26 -3.23 -5.54
CA MET A 61 3.37 -1.87 -5.01
C MET A 61 2.37 -1.64 -3.88
N HIS A 62 2.44 -0.50 -3.19
CA HIS A 62 1.49 -0.22 -2.11
C HIS A 62 0.17 0.36 -2.64
N GLY A 63 0.29 1.43 -3.42
CA GLY A 63 -0.76 2.14 -4.13
C GLY A 63 -1.24 1.33 -5.33
N GLY A 64 -1.24 1.91 -6.51
CA GLY A 64 -1.61 1.19 -7.72
C GLY A 64 -0.96 1.82 -8.94
N LEU A 65 -1.64 1.72 -10.07
CA LEU A 65 -1.11 2.20 -11.34
C LEU A 65 -1.05 3.73 -11.38
N SER A 66 -0.23 4.26 -12.29
CA SER A 66 -0.16 5.68 -12.62
C SER A 66 -0.44 5.91 -14.10
N PRO A 67 -1.16 6.97 -14.49
CA PRO A 67 -1.29 7.36 -15.90
C PRO A 67 0.07 7.75 -16.52
N GLU A 68 1.06 8.12 -15.70
CA GLU A 68 2.42 8.45 -16.15
C GLU A 68 3.31 7.21 -16.34
N LEU A 69 2.89 6.04 -15.87
CA LEU A 69 3.66 4.80 -15.97
C LEU A 69 3.55 4.23 -17.38
N VAL A 70 4.46 4.63 -18.25
CA VAL A 70 4.63 4.14 -19.63
C VAL A 70 5.68 3.02 -19.76
N SER A 71 6.60 2.92 -18.80
CA SER A 71 7.65 1.89 -18.75
C SER A 71 8.07 1.60 -17.31
N LEU A 72 8.31 0.34 -16.97
CA LEU A 72 8.87 -0.06 -15.67
C LEU A 72 10.23 0.60 -15.39
N ARG A 73 10.96 1.01 -16.43
CA ARG A 73 12.22 1.76 -16.28
C ARG A 73 12.03 3.08 -15.54
N GLN A 74 10.88 3.77 -15.69
CA GLN A 74 10.62 5.01 -14.97
C GLN A 74 10.65 4.81 -13.45
N ILE A 75 10.21 3.64 -12.96
CA ILE A 75 10.27 3.30 -11.54
C ILE A 75 11.73 3.17 -11.08
N THR A 76 12.59 2.56 -11.89
CA THR A 76 14.03 2.42 -11.59
C THR A 76 14.79 3.75 -11.61
N GLU A 77 14.28 4.74 -12.34
CA GLU A 77 14.86 6.08 -12.46
C GLU A 77 14.44 7.03 -11.34
N LEU A 78 13.48 6.64 -10.49
CA LEU A 78 13.10 7.39 -9.29
C LEU A 78 14.30 7.52 -8.35
N ARG A 79 14.76 8.76 -8.18
CA ARG A 79 15.92 9.06 -7.34
C ARG A 79 15.58 8.86 -5.86
N ARG A 80 16.52 8.28 -5.12
CA ARG A 80 16.46 8.11 -3.67
C ARG A 80 17.76 8.65 -3.03
N PRO A 81 17.73 9.23 -1.82
CA PRO A 81 16.54 9.45 -0.99
C PRO A 81 15.62 10.54 -1.57
N ALA A 82 14.31 10.37 -1.43
CA ALA A 82 13.32 11.36 -1.83
C ALA A 82 12.09 11.32 -0.92
N ASP A 83 11.44 12.47 -0.68
CA ASP A 83 10.10 12.48 -0.09
C ASP A 83 9.06 12.11 -1.16
N VAL A 84 7.84 11.75 -0.72
CA VAL A 84 6.73 11.47 -1.63
C VAL A 84 6.16 12.81 -2.12
N PRO A 85 6.15 13.07 -3.45
CA PRO A 85 5.54 14.28 -3.99
C PRO A 85 4.00 14.22 -3.87
N ASP A 86 3.35 15.39 -3.96
CA ASP A 86 1.89 15.47 -3.92
C ASP A 86 1.22 14.92 -5.21
N VAL A 87 1.96 14.85 -6.32
CA VAL A 87 1.49 14.38 -7.64
C VAL A 87 2.56 13.60 -8.39
N GLY A 88 2.15 12.91 -9.45
CA GLY A 88 3.02 12.21 -10.39
C GLY A 88 3.35 10.78 -9.98
N LEU A 89 4.20 10.12 -10.77
CA LEU A 89 4.44 8.67 -10.68
C LEU A 89 4.65 8.12 -9.26
N MET A 90 5.54 8.70 -8.45
CA MET A 90 5.79 8.19 -7.09
C MET A 90 4.58 8.36 -6.17
N CYS A 91 3.81 9.44 -6.33
CA CYS A 91 2.57 9.64 -5.59
C CYS A 91 1.58 8.52 -5.94
N ASP A 92 1.35 8.30 -7.23
CA ASP A 92 0.36 7.35 -7.72
C ASP A 92 0.67 5.90 -7.32
N LEU A 93 1.93 5.48 -7.43
CA LEU A 93 2.40 4.15 -6.99
C LEU A 93 2.13 3.87 -5.50
N LEU A 94 1.90 4.91 -4.69
CA LEU A 94 1.64 4.81 -3.26
C LEU A 94 0.18 5.14 -2.88
N TRP A 95 -0.60 5.78 -3.75
CA TRP A 95 -1.91 6.34 -3.40
C TRP A 95 -3.08 5.92 -4.29
N SER A 96 -2.85 5.51 -5.54
CA SER A 96 -3.98 5.21 -6.43
C SER A 96 -4.74 3.95 -6.01
N ASP A 97 -6.01 3.86 -6.40
CA ASP A 97 -6.91 2.76 -6.04
C ASP A 97 -7.64 2.18 -7.26
N PRO A 98 -7.84 0.85 -7.33
CA PRO A 98 -8.77 0.29 -8.31
C PRO A 98 -10.22 0.66 -7.96
N ASP A 99 -11.04 0.93 -8.98
CA ASP A 99 -12.47 1.22 -8.83
C ASP A 99 -13.29 0.45 -9.89
N PRO A 100 -14.23 -0.43 -9.50
CA PRO A 100 -15.05 -1.20 -10.44
C PRO A 100 -16.08 -0.36 -11.21
N SER A 101 -16.36 0.86 -10.76
CA SER A 101 -17.31 1.78 -11.39
C SER A 101 -16.67 2.70 -12.43
N VAL A 102 -15.33 2.71 -12.52
CA VAL A 102 -14.55 3.57 -13.42
C VAL A 102 -14.11 2.79 -14.65
N MET A 103 -14.14 3.47 -15.80
CA MET A 103 -13.46 3.05 -17.03
C MET A 103 -12.33 4.04 -17.29
N GLY A 104 -11.11 3.56 -17.50
CA GLY A 104 -9.93 4.42 -17.59
C GLY A 104 -9.51 4.97 -16.22
N TRP A 105 -9.34 6.29 -16.13
CA TRP A 105 -8.87 7.01 -14.94
C TRP A 105 -9.92 7.99 -14.44
N ALA A 106 -10.04 8.15 -13.13
CA ALA A 106 -10.85 9.18 -12.49
C ALA A 106 -10.14 9.80 -11.29
N GLU A 107 -10.66 10.92 -10.79
CA GLU A 107 -10.16 11.54 -9.55
C GLU A 107 -10.44 10.61 -8.36
N ASN A 108 -9.52 10.59 -7.40
CA ASN A 108 -9.66 9.79 -6.20
C ASN A 108 -10.33 10.60 -5.07
N ASP A 109 -11.37 10.04 -4.44
CA ASP A 109 -12.08 10.64 -3.30
C ASP A 109 -11.17 10.93 -2.09
N ARG A 110 -9.96 10.36 -2.05
CA ARG A 110 -8.93 10.71 -1.06
C ARG A 110 -8.38 12.12 -1.22
N GLY A 111 -8.67 12.80 -2.33
CA GLY A 111 -8.11 14.11 -2.68
C GLY A 111 -6.65 14.06 -3.11
N VAL A 112 -6.13 12.87 -3.44
CA VAL A 112 -4.76 12.63 -3.91
C VAL A 112 -4.73 11.47 -4.89
N SER A 113 -3.94 11.61 -5.95
CA SER A 113 -3.82 10.62 -7.03
C SER A 113 -5.17 10.31 -7.72
N PHE A 114 -5.28 9.12 -8.31
CA PHE A 114 -6.37 8.71 -9.19
C PHE A 114 -6.99 7.38 -8.74
N THR A 115 -8.19 7.12 -9.21
CA THR A 115 -8.74 5.76 -9.32
C THR A 115 -8.57 5.24 -10.74
N PHE A 116 -8.51 3.91 -10.89
CA PHE A 116 -8.37 3.26 -12.20
C PHE A 116 -9.27 2.04 -12.37
N GLY A 117 -9.79 1.89 -13.59
CA GLY A 117 -10.69 0.81 -13.98
C GLY A 117 -10.00 -0.53 -14.24
N ALA A 118 -10.81 -1.57 -14.41
CA ALA A 118 -10.33 -2.90 -14.76
C ALA A 118 -9.63 -2.95 -16.13
N ASP A 119 -10.06 -2.10 -17.07
CA ASP A 119 -9.46 -1.94 -18.39
C ASP A 119 -8.01 -1.45 -18.31
N VAL A 120 -7.71 -0.52 -17.41
CA VAL A 120 -6.34 -0.01 -17.17
C VAL A 120 -5.44 -1.13 -16.63
N VAL A 121 -5.95 -1.97 -15.73
CA VAL A 121 -5.19 -3.11 -15.19
C VAL A 121 -4.84 -4.10 -16.30
N VAL A 122 -5.82 -4.47 -17.12
CA VAL A 122 -5.63 -5.45 -18.19
C VAL A 122 -4.63 -4.91 -19.23
N ASP A 123 -4.84 -3.70 -19.73
CA ASP A 123 -3.95 -3.07 -20.72
C ASP A 123 -2.50 -2.97 -20.22
N MET A 124 -2.31 -2.53 -18.97
CA MET A 124 -0.97 -2.36 -18.40
C MET A 124 -0.23 -3.70 -18.25
N LEU A 125 -0.92 -4.74 -17.77
CA LEU A 125 -0.32 -6.05 -17.61
C LEU A 125 0.03 -6.68 -18.96
N GLU A 126 -0.84 -6.54 -19.97
CA GLU A 126 -0.55 -6.98 -21.34
C GLU A 126 0.65 -6.22 -21.93
N ARG A 127 0.69 -4.89 -21.77
CA ARG A 127 1.77 -4.06 -22.30
C ARG A 127 3.13 -4.39 -21.69
N PHE A 128 3.16 -4.82 -20.43
CA PHE A 128 4.39 -5.14 -19.70
C PHE A 128 4.70 -6.64 -19.62
N ASP A 129 3.91 -7.50 -20.27
CA ASP A 129 4.02 -8.96 -20.21
C ASP A 129 3.99 -9.52 -18.77
N LEU A 130 3.11 -8.95 -17.94
CA LEU A 130 2.87 -9.34 -16.55
C LEU A 130 1.54 -10.11 -16.41
N ASP A 131 1.45 -10.94 -15.39
CA ASP A 131 0.26 -11.75 -15.12
C ASP A 131 -0.62 -11.17 -14.00
N LEU A 132 0.00 -10.56 -12.98
CA LEU A 132 -0.69 -10.13 -11.76
C LEU A 132 -0.12 -8.84 -11.20
N LEU A 133 -1.01 -7.93 -10.79
CA LEU A 133 -0.70 -6.80 -9.93
C LEU A 133 -1.07 -7.13 -8.48
N VAL A 134 -0.11 -7.08 -7.57
CA VAL A 134 -0.33 -7.23 -6.12
C VAL A 134 -0.19 -5.87 -5.46
N ARG A 135 -1.21 -5.46 -4.72
CA ARG A 135 -1.23 -4.17 -4.03
C ARG A 135 -1.84 -4.21 -2.64
N ALA A 136 -1.83 -3.08 -1.92
CA ALA A 136 -2.35 -2.99 -0.56
C ALA A 136 -3.28 -1.78 -0.37
N HIS A 137 -3.01 -0.89 0.59
CA HIS A 137 -3.66 0.40 0.84
C HIS A 137 -5.14 0.42 1.26
N GLN A 138 -5.99 -0.46 0.72
CA GLN A 138 -7.43 -0.55 1.05
C GLN A 138 -7.70 -1.70 2.02
N VAL A 139 -8.53 -1.43 3.04
CA VAL A 139 -9.04 -2.47 3.94
C VAL A 139 -10.02 -3.33 3.14
N VAL A 140 -9.80 -4.65 3.15
CA VAL A 140 -10.66 -5.65 2.49
C VAL A 140 -11.09 -6.70 3.50
N GLN A 141 -12.33 -7.17 3.40
CA GLN A 141 -12.99 -7.93 4.47
C GLN A 141 -12.23 -9.20 4.85
N ASP A 142 -11.82 -9.99 3.87
CA ASP A 142 -11.15 -11.28 4.09
C ASP A 142 -9.61 -11.15 4.13
N GLY A 143 -9.08 -9.93 4.16
CA GLY A 143 -7.64 -9.66 4.12
C GLY A 143 -7.01 -9.77 2.73
N TYR A 144 -7.77 -10.25 1.74
CA TYR A 144 -7.46 -10.11 0.32
C TYR A 144 -8.72 -9.91 -0.52
N GLU A 145 -8.60 -9.28 -1.68
CA GLU A 145 -9.69 -9.12 -2.65
C GLU A 145 -9.15 -9.10 -4.08
N PHE A 146 -9.82 -9.79 -4.99
CA PHE A 146 -9.48 -9.80 -6.41
C PHE A 146 -10.23 -8.72 -7.18
N PHE A 147 -9.56 -8.18 -8.20
CA PHE A 147 -10.10 -7.21 -9.15
C PHE A 147 -9.71 -7.57 -10.58
N ALA A 148 -10.39 -6.99 -11.58
CA ALA A 148 -10.11 -7.14 -13.00
C ALA A 148 -9.94 -8.61 -13.46
N GLY A 149 -10.88 -9.49 -13.11
CA GLY A 149 -10.79 -10.90 -13.50
C GLY A 149 -9.62 -11.66 -12.85
N ARG A 150 -9.28 -11.31 -11.60
CA ARG A 150 -8.13 -11.84 -10.82
C ARG A 150 -6.76 -11.41 -11.34
N ARG A 151 -6.71 -10.35 -12.15
CA ARG A 151 -5.47 -9.74 -12.65
C ARG A 151 -4.87 -8.71 -11.67
N LEU A 152 -5.66 -8.28 -10.68
CA LEU A 152 -5.17 -7.52 -9.54
C LEU A 152 -5.63 -8.18 -8.24
N VAL A 153 -4.78 -8.19 -7.23
CA VAL A 153 -5.14 -8.56 -5.85
C VAL A 153 -4.74 -7.46 -4.87
N THR A 154 -5.69 -7.04 -4.05
CA THR A 154 -5.48 -6.18 -2.90
C THR A 154 -5.23 -7.07 -1.69
N LEU A 155 -4.19 -6.80 -0.90
CA LEU A 155 -3.86 -7.45 0.36
C LEU A 155 -3.95 -6.45 1.51
N PHE A 156 -4.51 -6.88 2.62
CA PHE A 156 -4.53 -6.11 3.85
C PHE A 156 -4.23 -7.01 5.04
N SER A 157 -3.10 -6.77 5.73
CA SER A 157 -2.58 -7.73 6.72
C SER A 157 -2.84 -7.34 8.18
N ALA A 158 -3.52 -6.21 8.44
CA ALA A 158 -3.88 -5.78 9.79
C ALA A 158 -5.33 -6.21 10.13
N PRO A 159 -5.55 -7.30 10.88
CA PRO A 159 -6.89 -7.72 11.26
C PRO A 159 -7.50 -6.75 12.28
N ASN A 160 -8.83 -6.64 12.28
CA ASN A 160 -9.58 -5.73 13.15
C ASN A 160 -9.01 -4.30 13.08
N TYR A 161 -8.87 -3.78 11.86
CA TYR A 161 -8.15 -2.53 11.62
C TYR A 161 -8.72 -1.41 12.48
N CYS A 162 -7.82 -0.68 13.16
CA CYS A 162 -8.16 0.34 14.15
C CYS A 162 -9.15 -0.08 15.26
N GLY A 163 -9.48 -1.36 15.42
CA GLY A 163 -10.55 -1.80 16.32
C GLY A 163 -11.96 -1.41 15.88
N GLU A 164 -12.12 -0.99 14.63
CA GLU A 164 -13.37 -0.46 14.06
C GLU A 164 -13.93 -1.34 12.96
N PHE A 165 -13.04 -2.00 12.23
CA PHE A 165 -13.38 -2.96 11.19
C PHE A 165 -13.34 -4.37 11.77
N ASP A 166 -14.15 -5.29 11.23
CA ASP A 166 -14.11 -6.70 11.58
C ASP A 166 -13.31 -7.54 10.57
N ASN A 167 -12.48 -6.87 9.75
CA ASN A 167 -11.70 -7.48 8.68
C ASN A 167 -10.65 -8.47 9.20
N ALA A 168 -10.35 -9.47 8.39
CA ALA A 168 -9.19 -10.34 8.57
C ALA A 168 -7.91 -9.69 8.03
N GLY A 169 -6.77 -10.24 8.44
CA GLY A 169 -5.48 -9.99 7.81
C GLY A 169 -5.18 -11.08 6.78
N GLY A 170 -4.69 -10.71 5.60
CA GLY A 170 -4.30 -11.65 4.56
C GLY A 170 -2.80 -11.57 4.23
N MET A 171 -2.25 -12.69 3.78
CA MET A 171 -0.92 -12.80 3.19
C MET A 171 -0.99 -13.71 1.96
N ILE A 172 -0.31 -13.31 0.88
CA ILE A 172 -0.13 -14.16 -0.30
C ILE A 172 1.18 -14.94 -0.17
N SER A 173 1.15 -16.22 -0.56
CA SER A 173 2.32 -17.08 -0.73
C SER A 173 2.40 -17.47 -2.20
N VAL A 174 3.52 -17.13 -2.84
CA VAL A 174 3.81 -17.44 -4.24
C VAL A 174 4.91 -18.50 -4.25
N ASP A 175 4.64 -19.63 -4.89
CA ASP A 175 5.63 -20.71 -5.03
C ASP A 175 6.50 -20.55 -6.29
N GLU A 176 7.42 -21.50 -6.50
CA GLU A 176 8.34 -21.51 -7.66
C GLU A 176 7.66 -21.69 -9.02
N ASN A 177 6.38 -22.11 -9.05
CA ASN A 177 5.57 -22.23 -10.26
C ASN A 177 4.58 -21.05 -10.38
N LEU A 178 4.79 -19.98 -9.61
CA LEU A 178 3.93 -18.79 -9.52
C LEU A 178 2.50 -19.09 -9.04
N VAL A 179 2.29 -20.24 -8.38
CA VAL A 179 0.99 -20.56 -7.79
C VAL A 179 0.79 -19.71 -6.54
N CYS A 180 -0.27 -18.90 -6.57
CA CYS A 180 -0.64 -18.01 -5.49
C CYS A 180 -1.63 -18.69 -4.52
N SER A 181 -1.27 -18.76 -3.24
CA SER A 181 -2.14 -19.21 -2.15
C SER A 181 -2.26 -18.13 -1.07
N PHE A 182 -3.36 -18.14 -0.30
CA PHE A 182 -3.64 -17.11 0.69
C PHE A 182 -3.70 -17.70 2.10
N GLN A 183 -3.04 -17.02 3.04
CA GLN A 183 -3.08 -17.32 4.47
C GLN A 183 -3.85 -16.21 5.18
N ILE A 184 -4.93 -16.57 5.89
CA ILE A 184 -5.86 -15.61 6.48
C ILE A 184 -5.81 -15.67 8.01
N LEU A 185 -5.56 -14.52 8.63
CA LEU A 185 -5.59 -14.29 10.07
C LEU A 185 -6.87 -13.58 10.46
N LYS A 186 -7.84 -14.33 10.99
CA LYS A 186 -9.10 -13.75 11.48
C LYS A 186 -8.91 -13.04 12.83
N PRO A 187 -9.64 -11.95 13.10
CA PRO A 187 -9.54 -11.24 14.36
C PRO A 187 -9.98 -12.12 15.54
N SER A 188 -9.24 -12.05 16.66
CA SER A 188 -9.58 -12.79 17.87
C SER A 188 -10.56 -12.02 18.75
N SER A 189 -11.54 -12.71 19.35
CA SER A 189 -12.56 -12.11 20.23
C SER A 189 -12.00 -11.43 21.50
N ARG A 190 -10.73 -11.66 21.85
CA ARG A 190 -10.05 -11.08 23.03
C ARG A 190 -9.47 -9.68 22.83
N ALA A 191 -9.36 -9.19 21.58
CA ALA A 191 -8.72 -7.91 21.28
C ALA A 191 -9.56 -6.67 21.65
N SER A 192 -10.84 -6.84 22.01
CA SER A 192 -11.78 -5.75 22.31
C SER A 192 -11.45 -4.93 23.56
N ARG A 193 -10.53 -5.37 24.43
CA ARG A 193 -10.23 -4.69 25.71
C ARG A 193 -9.14 -3.62 25.67
N PHE A 194 -8.27 -3.59 24.66
CA PHE A 194 -7.15 -2.62 24.58
C PHE A 194 -7.35 -1.49 23.56
N ALA A 195 -8.34 -1.62 22.66
CA ALA A 195 -8.58 -0.66 21.57
C ALA A 195 -9.09 0.71 22.07
N GLY A 196 -9.83 0.76 23.20
CA GLY A 196 -10.56 1.97 23.61
C GLY A 196 -9.73 3.22 23.95
N ARG A 197 -8.40 3.14 24.06
CA ARG A 197 -7.53 4.31 24.39
C ARG A 197 -6.75 4.91 23.23
N VAL A 198 -6.50 4.17 22.15
CA VAL A 198 -5.77 4.67 20.96
C VAL A 198 -6.75 5.18 19.89
N VAL A 199 -7.98 4.67 19.90
CA VAL A 199 -8.99 4.84 18.82
C VAL A 199 -9.66 6.22 18.79
N ALA A 200 -9.78 6.90 19.93
CA ALA A 200 -10.48 8.19 20.00
C ALA A 200 -9.80 9.32 19.19
N GLN A 201 -8.52 9.18 18.82
CA GLN A 201 -7.81 10.16 17.98
C GLN A 201 -7.91 9.89 16.48
N HIS A 202 -8.05 8.62 16.05
CA HIS A 202 -8.11 8.26 14.63
C HIS A 202 -9.49 8.53 14.00
N GLN A 203 -10.60 8.34 14.73
CA GLN A 203 -11.97 8.54 14.22
C GLN A 203 -12.35 10.00 13.97
N HIS A 204 -11.79 10.95 14.72
CA HIS A 204 -12.07 12.36 14.46
C HIS A 204 -11.45 12.84 13.13
N GLN A 205 -10.49 12.10 12.57
CA GLN A 205 -9.66 12.55 11.45
C GLN A 205 -9.98 11.85 10.12
N GLN A 206 -10.52 10.63 10.10
CA GLN A 206 -11.08 10.05 8.86
C GLN A 206 -12.47 10.61 8.53
N ASN A 207 -13.27 10.97 9.53
CA ASN A 207 -14.54 11.67 9.30
C ASN A 207 -14.36 13.11 8.80
N GLN A 208 -13.17 13.71 8.95
CA GLN A 208 -12.80 14.98 8.31
C GLN A 208 -12.49 14.84 6.81
N GLN A 209 -12.44 13.61 6.27
CA GLN A 209 -12.40 13.37 4.82
C GLN A 209 -13.82 13.18 4.23
N ARG A 210 -14.87 13.22 5.06
CA ARG A 210 -16.28 13.17 4.62
C ARG A 210 -17.01 14.51 4.79
N GLY A 211 -16.31 15.57 5.18
CA GLY A 211 -16.88 16.90 5.48
C GLY A 211 -16.14 18.01 4.77
#